data_AF-A0A935WR56-F1
#
_entry.id   AF-A0A935WR56-F1
#
_cell.length_a   1.000
_cell.length_b   1.000
_cell.length_c   1.000
_cell.angle_alpha   90.00
_cell.angle_beta   90.00
_cell.angle_gamma   90.00
#
_symmetry.space_group_name_H-M   'P 1'
#
loop_
_entity.id
_entity.type
_entity.pdbx_description
1 polymer ?
#
loop_
_entity_poly.entity_id
_entity_poly.type
_entity_poly.pdbx_seq_one_letter_code
_entity_poly.pdbx_strand_id
1 'polypeptide(L)'
;MKHSFSNAVVVVAIALGTSFCTLLAVPGHAFARCAPAELLLTPSSKTVLPPNPTLYVFAPRKEPPRIRVKDARGRKLRTTITALPSPPAYTAFAVRIESSAPSELRVEMHERKRPGTIVRRRYQVRAIGTQPVSTDTARPSQIVRKDETSDRWTCSYNETANLTVDDWAPAYEVRWRDEQVEHSVVIPPRVDAFFERDPAPSTARLELGHVSCLGQTFEFTNTLELRIVRLSTDGAASSESSPITVAPPPKAPKDKR
;
A
#
# COMPACT_ATOMS: atom_id res chain seq x y z
N MET A 1 -72.02 -14.17 12.65
CA MET A 1 -72.32 -14.80 11.34
C MET A 1 -71.12 -15.64 10.93
N LYS A 2 -71.34 -16.96 10.77
CA LYS A 2 -70.33 -17.97 10.45
C LYS A 2 -70.18 -18.03 8.93
N HIS A 3 -68.97 -17.93 8.39
CA HIS A 3 -68.67 -18.47 7.07
C HIS A 3 -67.44 -19.37 7.13
N SER A 4 -67.73 -20.65 6.93
CA SER A 4 -66.84 -21.78 6.74
C SER A 4 -66.31 -21.74 5.30
N PHE A 5 -65.00 -21.88 5.12
CA PHE A 5 -64.43 -22.15 3.79
C PHE A 5 -63.61 -23.44 3.85
N SER A 6 -64.05 -24.37 3.00
CA SER A 6 -63.47 -25.70 2.80
C SER A 6 -62.13 -25.61 2.08
N ASN A 7 -61.15 -26.34 2.61
CA ASN A 7 -59.86 -26.56 1.97
C ASN A 7 -60.00 -27.57 0.82
N ALA A 8 -59.65 -27.16 -0.40
CA ALA A 8 -59.40 -28.07 -1.51
C ALA A 8 -57.88 -28.31 -1.62
N VAL A 9 -57.45 -29.54 -1.35
CA VAL A 9 -56.06 -29.97 -1.54
C VAL A 9 -55.89 -30.40 -2.99
N VAL A 10 -55.14 -29.63 -3.77
CA VAL A 10 -54.72 -30.00 -5.13
C VAL A 10 -53.35 -30.68 -5.03
N VAL A 11 -53.31 -31.98 -5.29
CA VAL A 11 -52.07 -32.75 -5.41
C VAL A 11 -51.55 -32.58 -6.83
N VAL A 12 -50.49 -31.78 -7.00
CA VAL A 12 -49.77 -31.64 -8.28
C VAL A 12 -48.60 -32.63 -8.29
N ALA A 13 -48.70 -33.64 -9.13
CA ALA A 13 -47.58 -34.55 -9.42
C ALA A 13 -46.60 -33.86 -10.38
N ILE A 14 -45.43 -33.46 -9.86
CA ILE A 14 -44.34 -32.88 -10.66
C ILE A 14 -43.46 -34.02 -11.16
N ALA A 15 -43.45 -34.24 -12.48
CA ALA A 15 -42.54 -35.16 -13.14
C ALA A 15 -41.11 -34.57 -13.11
N LEU A 16 -40.21 -35.22 -12.38
CA LEU A 16 -38.79 -34.89 -12.31
C LEU A 16 -38.08 -35.32 -13.60
N GLY A 17 -38.02 -34.42 -14.58
CA GLY A 17 -37.15 -34.55 -15.74
C GLY A 17 -35.70 -34.23 -15.36
N THR A 18 -34.90 -35.24 -15.04
CA THR A 18 -33.46 -35.09 -14.81
C THR A 18 -32.74 -34.83 -16.14
N SER A 19 -32.65 -33.56 -16.52
CA SER A 19 -31.81 -33.12 -17.63
C SER A 19 -30.34 -33.20 -17.19
N PHE A 20 -29.66 -34.28 -17.59
CA PHE A 20 -28.22 -34.47 -17.42
C PHE A 20 -27.49 -33.41 -18.26
N CYS A 21 -27.18 -32.27 -17.64
CA CYS A 21 -26.33 -31.26 -18.22
C CYS A 21 -24.88 -31.70 -17.99
N THR A 22 -24.28 -32.36 -18.98
CA THR A 22 -22.86 -32.73 -18.98
C THR A 22 -22.03 -31.43 -19.04
N LEU A 23 -21.75 -30.85 -17.88
CA LEU A 23 -20.78 -29.76 -17.73
C LEU A 23 -19.41 -30.31 -18.14
N LEU A 24 -19.03 -30.07 -19.39
CA LEU A 24 -17.66 -30.20 -19.85
C LEU A 24 -16.82 -29.21 -19.04
N ALA A 25 -16.20 -29.71 -17.97
CA ALA A 25 -15.23 -28.97 -17.19
C ALA A 25 -14.00 -28.73 -18.07
N VAL A 26 -13.99 -27.60 -18.80
CA VAL A 26 -12.78 -27.10 -19.41
C VAL A 26 -11.81 -26.82 -18.26
N PRO A 27 -10.63 -27.45 -18.19
CA PRO A 27 -9.65 -27.13 -17.17
C PRO A 27 -9.24 -25.67 -17.37
N GLY A 28 -9.84 -24.79 -16.56
CA GLY A 28 -9.46 -23.39 -16.50
C GLY A 28 -8.03 -23.35 -15.98
N HIS A 29 -7.07 -23.24 -16.88
CA HIS A 29 -5.72 -22.85 -16.51
C HIS A 29 -5.80 -21.38 -16.07
N ALA A 30 -6.06 -21.18 -14.78
CA ALA A 30 -5.88 -19.89 -14.13
C ALA A 30 -4.38 -19.58 -14.20
N PHE A 31 -3.96 -18.92 -15.28
CA PHE A 31 -2.63 -18.33 -15.35
C PHE A 31 -2.60 -17.20 -14.33
N ALA A 32 -2.07 -17.52 -13.14
CA ALA A 32 -1.63 -16.58 -12.13
C ALA A 32 -0.59 -15.64 -12.75
N ARG A 33 -1.04 -14.58 -13.42
CA ARG A 33 -0.15 -13.53 -13.88
C ARG A 33 0.18 -12.68 -12.67
N CYS A 34 1.39 -12.88 -12.15
CA CYS A 34 2.07 -11.97 -11.23
C CYS A 34 1.90 -10.53 -11.77
N ALA A 35 1.00 -9.73 -11.17
CA ALA A 35 0.70 -8.38 -11.63
C ALA A 35 1.93 -7.50 -11.40
N PRO A 36 2.38 -6.70 -12.39
CA PRO A 36 3.56 -5.87 -12.20
C PRO A 36 3.26 -4.78 -11.16
N ALA A 37 4.10 -4.66 -10.13
CA ALA A 37 4.02 -3.57 -9.17
C ALA A 37 4.02 -2.21 -9.89
N GLU A 38 3.09 -1.33 -9.52
CA GLU A 38 2.95 0.00 -10.11
C GLU A 38 3.73 1.10 -9.36
N LEU A 39 3.76 2.32 -9.88
CA LEU A 39 4.20 3.47 -9.09
C LEU A 39 3.15 3.79 -8.01
N LEU A 40 3.60 3.85 -6.77
CA LEU A 40 2.77 4.27 -5.64
C LEU A 40 3.03 5.75 -5.32
N LEU A 41 1.95 6.51 -5.15
CA LEU A 41 1.96 7.90 -4.71
C LEU A 41 1.09 8.00 -3.45
N THR A 42 1.67 8.53 -2.38
CA THR A 42 0.97 8.79 -1.12
C THR A 42 1.09 10.27 -0.71
N PRO A 43 0.06 10.85 -0.09
CA PRO A 43 -1.27 10.26 0.04
C PRO A 43 -1.96 10.09 -1.33
N SER A 44 -2.75 9.02 -1.47
CA SER A 44 -3.69 8.89 -2.58
C SER A 44 -4.88 9.85 -2.36
N SER A 45 -5.72 10.08 -3.37
CA SER A 45 -6.80 11.08 -3.36
C SER A 45 -7.62 11.12 -2.05
N LYS A 46 -8.19 12.28 -1.69
CA LYS A 46 -9.05 12.53 -0.50
C LYS A 46 -8.29 12.77 0.83
N THR A 47 -7.08 13.32 0.74
CA THR A 47 -6.31 13.72 1.92
C THR A 47 -6.25 15.25 1.99
N VAL A 48 -6.42 15.81 3.18
CA VAL A 48 -6.21 17.25 3.41
C VAL A 48 -4.74 17.56 3.18
N LEU A 49 -4.47 18.50 2.27
CA LEU A 49 -3.11 18.92 1.98
C LEU A 49 -2.79 20.21 2.72
N PRO A 50 -1.66 20.27 3.46
CA PRO A 50 -1.18 21.54 4.01
C PRO A 50 -0.75 22.47 2.87
N PRO A 51 -0.50 23.77 3.15
CA PRO A 51 -0.08 24.73 2.12
C PRO A 51 1.17 24.29 1.37
N ASN A 52 2.18 23.70 2.00
CA ASN A 52 3.39 23.27 1.29
C ASN A 52 3.51 21.75 1.40
N PRO A 53 2.70 20.99 0.64
CA PRO A 53 2.60 19.57 0.87
C PRO A 53 3.80 18.82 0.31
N THR A 54 4.14 17.73 0.99
CA THR A 54 5.08 16.71 0.58
C THR A 54 4.28 15.47 0.17
N LEU A 55 4.49 15.02 -1.06
CA LEU A 55 4.01 13.73 -1.55
C LEU A 55 5.15 12.72 -1.49
N TYR A 56 4.85 11.47 -1.16
CA TYR A 56 5.83 10.39 -1.16
C TYR A 56 5.58 9.49 -2.36
N VAL A 57 6.64 9.18 -3.09
CA VAL A 57 6.61 8.33 -4.29
C VAL A 57 7.46 7.12 -4.04
N PHE A 58 6.89 5.94 -4.28
CA PHE A 58 7.59 4.67 -4.20
C PHE A 58 7.60 4.02 -5.58
N ALA A 59 8.80 3.82 -6.13
CA ALA A 59 9.00 3.30 -7.46
C ALA A 59 9.71 1.94 -7.39
N PRO A 60 9.15 0.85 -7.96
CA PRO A 60 9.74 -0.50 -7.92
C PRO A 60 10.98 -0.66 -8.82
N ARG A 61 11.63 0.46 -9.16
CA ARG A 61 12.83 0.54 -10.01
C ARG A 61 13.78 1.57 -9.41
N LYS A 62 15.06 1.49 -9.80
CA LYS A 62 16.11 2.38 -9.31
C LYS A 62 16.07 3.79 -9.92
N GLU A 63 15.48 3.96 -11.11
CA GLU A 63 15.44 5.26 -11.77
C GLU A 63 14.30 6.14 -11.22
N PRO A 64 14.58 7.41 -10.86
CA PRO A 64 13.55 8.32 -10.41
C PRO A 64 12.53 8.58 -11.53
N PRO A 65 11.22 8.49 -11.26
CA PRO A 65 10.22 8.86 -12.25
C PRO A 65 10.33 10.37 -12.55
N ARG A 66 10.02 10.77 -13.78
CA ARG A 66 9.84 12.20 -14.08
C ARG A 66 8.49 12.64 -13.52
N ILE A 67 8.50 13.53 -12.54
CA ILE A 67 7.29 14.00 -11.86
C ILE A 67 6.97 15.42 -12.31
N ARG A 68 5.71 15.67 -12.63
CA ARG A 68 5.17 17.01 -12.89
C ARG A 68 3.93 17.22 -12.03
N VAL A 69 3.98 18.24 -11.17
CA VAL A 69 2.84 18.63 -10.36
C VAL A 69 2.21 19.88 -10.97
N LYS A 70 0.88 19.88 -11.08
CA LYS A 70 0.07 21.00 -11.58
C LYS A 70 -1.05 21.30 -10.61
N ASP A 71 -1.54 22.54 -10.63
CA ASP A 71 -2.78 22.89 -9.94
C ASP A 71 -4.03 22.45 -10.72
N ALA A 72 -5.22 22.72 -10.14
CA ALA A 72 -6.51 22.48 -10.77
C ALA A 72 -6.68 23.16 -12.15
N ARG A 73 -5.99 24.30 -12.37
CA ARG A 73 -5.99 25.06 -13.63
C ARG A 73 -4.95 24.53 -14.63
N GLY A 74 -4.18 23.50 -14.26
CA GLY A 74 -3.12 22.92 -15.09
C GLY A 74 -1.80 23.71 -15.08
N ARG A 75 -1.66 24.75 -14.25
CA ARG A 75 -0.40 25.50 -14.11
C ARG A 75 0.60 24.63 -13.37
N LYS A 76 1.84 24.57 -13.90
CA LYS A 76 2.93 23.81 -13.28
C LYS A 76 3.32 24.45 -11.95
N LEU A 77 3.42 23.64 -10.89
CA LEU A 77 3.93 24.06 -9.60
C LEU A 77 5.44 23.76 -9.50
N ARG A 78 6.15 24.55 -8.71
CA ARG A 78 7.56 24.31 -8.40
C ARG A 78 7.66 23.20 -7.37
N THR A 79 8.57 22.27 -7.60
CA THR A 79 8.75 21.08 -6.74
C THR A 79 10.22 20.79 -6.53
N THR A 80 10.58 20.41 -5.31
CA THR A 80 11.86 19.80 -4.97
C THR A 80 11.64 18.29 -4.77
N ILE A 81 12.52 17.48 -5.36
CA ILE A 81 12.48 16.01 -5.25
C ILE A 81 13.72 15.56 -4.50
N THR A 82 13.52 14.87 -3.38
CA THR A 82 14.59 14.37 -2.52
C THR A 82 14.52 12.84 -2.47
N ALA A 83 15.64 12.16 -2.75
CA ALA A 83 15.74 10.72 -2.54
C ALA A 83 15.76 10.41 -1.04
N LEU A 84 15.03 9.37 -0.63
CA LEU A 84 14.93 8.92 0.75
C LEU A 84 15.66 7.59 0.95
N PRO A 85 16.07 7.24 2.18
CA PRO A 85 16.52 5.89 2.51
C PRO A 85 15.48 4.87 2.05
N SER A 86 15.91 3.88 1.27
CA SER A 86 15.01 3.02 0.50
C SER A 86 15.43 1.55 0.62
N PRO A 87 14.48 0.60 0.66
CA PRO A 87 14.82 -0.81 0.63
C PRO A 87 15.16 -1.31 -0.79
N PRO A 88 15.63 -2.55 -0.95
CA PRO A 88 15.93 -3.11 -2.27
C PRO A 88 14.73 -3.18 -3.24
N ALA A 89 13.51 -3.37 -2.72
CA ALA A 89 12.28 -3.53 -3.50
C ALA A 89 11.87 -2.29 -4.31
N TYR A 90 12.15 -1.08 -3.81
CA TYR A 90 11.72 0.17 -4.44
C TYR A 90 12.58 1.35 -4.00
N THR A 91 12.61 2.40 -4.80
CA THR A 91 13.14 3.70 -4.40
C THR A 91 12.04 4.62 -3.89
N ALA A 92 12.31 5.33 -2.80
CA ALA A 92 11.42 6.29 -2.17
C ALA A 92 11.90 7.72 -2.43
N PHE A 93 10.95 8.61 -2.74
CA PHE A 93 11.20 10.03 -2.97
C PHE A 93 10.20 10.89 -2.21
N ALA A 94 10.68 11.98 -1.62
CA ALA A 94 9.84 13.07 -1.15
C ALA A 94 9.72 14.14 -2.24
N VAL A 95 8.50 14.50 -2.61
CA VAL A 95 8.18 15.54 -3.59
C VAL A 95 7.55 16.70 -2.85
N ARG A 96 8.38 17.67 -2.45
CA ARG A 96 7.94 18.89 -1.77
C ARG A 96 7.44 19.90 -2.79
N ILE A 97 6.20 20.36 -2.61
CA ILE A 97 5.61 21.43 -3.42
C ILE A 97 5.92 22.76 -2.74
N GLU A 98 6.64 23.64 -3.43
CA GLU A 98 7.21 24.87 -2.86
C GLU A 98 6.23 26.04 -2.79
N SER A 99 5.04 25.85 -3.34
CA SER A 99 3.98 26.86 -3.39
C SER A 99 2.79 26.42 -2.56
N SER A 100 2.05 27.38 -1.98
CA SER A 100 0.75 27.11 -1.36
C SER A 100 -0.13 26.27 -2.28
N ALA A 101 -0.40 25.04 -1.86
CA ALA A 101 -1.09 24.05 -2.65
C ALA A 101 -2.56 24.45 -2.75
N PRO A 102 -3.11 24.48 -3.98
CA PRO A 102 -4.53 24.60 -4.16
C PRO A 102 -5.24 23.37 -3.58
N SER A 103 -6.56 23.46 -3.42
CA SER A 103 -7.41 22.36 -2.95
C SER A 103 -7.34 21.10 -3.83
N GLU A 104 -6.78 21.18 -5.03
CA GLU A 104 -6.52 20.04 -5.91
C GLU A 104 -5.14 20.14 -6.57
N LEU A 105 -4.39 19.05 -6.49
CA LEU A 105 -3.17 18.80 -7.24
C LEU A 105 -3.41 17.75 -8.32
N ARG A 106 -2.81 17.97 -9.49
CA ARG A 106 -2.71 17.01 -10.59
C ARG A 106 -1.27 16.58 -10.73
N VAL A 107 -0.98 15.34 -10.36
CA VAL A 107 0.36 14.77 -10.41
C VAL A 107 0.46 13.88 -11.64
N GLU A 108 1.43 14.16 -12.49
CA GLU A 108 1.77 13.35 -13.65
C GLU A 108 3.13 12.70 -13.42
N MET A 109 3.15 11.36 -13.42
CA MET A 109 4.38 10.59 -13.29
C MET A 109 4.66 9.87 -14.60
N HIS A 110 5.87 10.04 -15.12
CA HIS A 110 6.33 9.44 -16.36
C HIS A 110 7.42 8.42 -16.03
N GLU A 111 7.12 7.15 -16.26
CA GLU A 111 8.02 6.02 -16.07
C GLU A 111 8.53 5.51 -17.41
N ARG A 112 9.82 5.27 -17.55
CA ARG A 112 10.37 4.59 -18.72
C ARG A 112 10.36 3.08 -18.48
N LYS A 113 9.48 2.34 -19.19
CA LYS A 113 9.41 0.87 -19.03
C LYS A 113 10.46 0.12 -19.86
N ARG A 114 10.75 0.63 -21.05
CA ARG A 114 11.71 0.10 -22.03
C ARG A 114 12.27 1.27 -22.86
N PRO A 115 13.38 1.13 -23.59
CA PRO A 115 13.79 2.13 -24.58
C PRO A 115 12.60 2.52 -25.48
N GLY A 116 12.27 3.82 -25.53
CA GLY A 116 11.14 4.34 -26.31
C GLY A 116 9.74 4.22 -25.68
N THR A 117 9.55 3.48 -24.57
CA THR A 117 8.22 3.35 -23.92
C THR A 117 8.13 4.18 -22.65
N ILE A 118 7.29 5.22 -22.67
CA ILE A 118 6.97 6.05 -21.50
C ILE A 118 5.53 5.76 -21.06
N VAL A 119 5.36 5.31 -19.82
CA VAL A 119 4.06 5.18 -19.18
C VAL A 119 3.76 6.44 -18.42
N ARG A 120 2.62 7.07 -18.74
CA ARG A 120 2.12 8.26 -18.06
C ARG A 120 1.01 7.87 -17.09
N ARG A 121 1.19 8.18 -15.81
CA ARG A 121 0.17 8.04 -14.78
C ARG A 121 -0.29 9.42 -14.33
N ARG A 122 -1.59 9.55 -14.07
CA ARG A 122 -2.21 10.78 -13.58
C ARG A 122 -2.90 10.50 -12.26
N TYR A 123 -2.59 11.31 -11.27
CA TYR A 123 -3.19 11.26 -9.94
C TYR A 123 -3.85 12.60 -9.67
N GLN A 124 -5.03 12.56 -9.06
CA GLN A 124 -5.69 13.75 -8.53
C GLN A 124 -5.62 13.65 -7.01
N VAL A 125 -4.90 14.58 -6.38
CA VAL A 125 -4.84 14.69 -4.92
C VAL A 125 -5.73 15.86 -4.54
N ARG A 126 -6.94 15.56 -4.08
CA ARG A 126 -7.90 16.57 -3.63
C ARG A 126 -7.91 16.67 -2.11
N ALA A 127 -7.86 17.89 -1.60
CA ALA A 127 -8.18 18.25 -0.24
C ALA A 127 -9.70 18.20 -0.06
N ILE A 128 -10.24 16.99 0.03
CA ILE A 128 -11.64 16.76 0.40
C ILE A 128 -11.58 16.15 1.79
N GLY A 129 -11.69 17.00 2.82
CA GLY A 129 -11.50 16.56 4.20
C GLY A 129 -12.58 15.60 4.68
N THR A 130 -12.14 14.60 5.44
CA THR A 130 -12.77 14.10 6.68
C THR A 130 -11.77 13.27 7.50
N GLN A 131 -10.69 12.74 6.91
CA GLN A 131 -9.61 12.14 7.71
C GLN A 131 -8.72 13.25 8.30
N PRO A 132 -8.69 13.43 9.63
CA PRO A 132 -7.68 14.27 10.24
C PRO A 132 -6.33 13.58 10.00
N VAL A 133 -5.53 14.13 9.09
CA VAL A 133 -4.09 13.85 9.15
C VAL A 133 -3.66 14.48 10.46
N SER A 134 -3.33 13.66 11.46
CA SER A 134 -2.86 14.19 12.73
C SER A 134 -1.59 15.01 12.46
N THR A 135 -1.75 16.32 12.51
CA THR A 135 -0.64 17.29 12.48
C THR A 135 0.10 17.33 13.81
N ASP A 136 -0.37 16.56 14.80
CA ASP A 136 0.33 16.35 16.05
C ASP A 136 1.57 15.50 15.81
N THR A 137 2.67 16.19 15.53
CA THR A 137 4.01 15.60 15.42
C THR A 137 4.58 15.18 16.77
N ALA A 138 3.99 15.64 17.89
CA ALA A 138 4.46 15.31 19.23
C ALA A 138 3.94 13.94 19.70
N ARG A 139 2.80 13.47 19.19
CA ARG A 139 2.31 12.12 19.50
C ARG A 139 3.11 11.06 18.72
N PRO A 140 3.82 10.16 19.42
CA PRO A 140 4.47 9.03 18.77
C PRO A 140 3.44 8.01 18.28
N SER A 141 3.71 7.40 17.14
CA SER A 141 2.90 6.27 16.63
C SER A 141 3.05 5.05 17.53
N GLN A 142 1.97 4.28 17.68
CA GLN A 142 1.98 3.05 18.47
C GLN A 142 1.81 1.83 17.56
N ILE A 143 2.59 0.79 17.82
CA ILE A 143 2.44 -0.50 17.17
C ILE A 143 1.43 -1.30 17.99
N VAL A 144 0.24 -1.49 17.43
CA VAL A 144 -0.88 -2.13 18.13
C VAL A 144 -0.99 -3.61 17.82
N ARG A 145 -0.38 -4.07 16.74
CA ARG A 145 -0.34 -5.49 16.39
C ARG A 145 0.96 -5.84 15.68
N LYS A 146 1.49 -7.00 16.01
CA LYS A 146 2.55 -7.68 15.27
C LYS A 146 2.03 -9.04 14.85
N ASP A 147 2.15 -9.35 13.56
CA ASP A 147 1.87 -10.67 13.00
C ASP A 147 2.93 -11.04 11.97
N GLU A 148 2.99 -12.31 11.59
CA GLU A 148 3.95 -12.83 10.62
C GLU A 148 3.18 -13.48 9.49
N THR A 149 3.60 -13.21 8.25
CA THR A 149 3.11 -13.91 7.06
C THR A 149 4.24 -14.74 6.49
N SER A 150 3.94 -16.01 6.22
CA SER A 150 4.81 -16.90 5.47
C SER A 150 3.96 -17.73 4.53
N ASP A 151 3.90 -17.32 3.27
CA ASP A 151 3.13 -18.00 2.24
C ASP A 151 3.92 -18.09 0.93
N ARG A 152 3.57 -19.08 0.12
CA ARG A 152 4.17 -19.30 -1.19
C ARG A 152 3.08 -19.64 -2.17
N TRP A 153 3.09 -18.95 -3.31
CA TRP A 153 2.13 -19.19 -4.38
C TRP A 153 2.78 -19.01 -5.75
N THR A 154 2.97 -20.12 -6.47
CA THR A 154 3.50 -20.16 -7.84
C THR A 154 4.84 -19.42 -8.01
N CYS A 155 4.85 -18.24 -8.63
CA CYS A 155 6.01 -17.35 -8.85
C CYS A 155 6.30 -16.38 -7.70
N SER A 156 5.45 -16.34 -6.67
CA SER A 156 5.45 -15.32 -5.62
C SER A 156 5.51 -15.96 -4.24
N TYR A 157 6.08 -15.26 -3.26
CA TYR A 157 6.03 -15.65 -1.85
C TYR A 157 6.05 -14.41 -0.97
N ASN A 158 5.39 -14.48 0.18
CA ASN A 158 5.49 -13.49 1.23
C ASN A 158 6.20 -14.11 2.44
N GLU A 159 7.23 -13.43 2.91
CA GLU A 159 7.93 -13.72 4.16
C GLU A 159 8.09 -12.38 4.87
N THR A 160 7.12 -12.01 5.71
CA THR A 160 7.05 -10.67 6.30
C THR A 160 6.74 -10.70 7.78
N ALA A 161 7.40 -9.81 8.53
CA ALA A 161 6.93 -9.35 9.82
C ALA A 161 6.03 -8.13 9.57
N ASN A 162 4.76 -8.23 9.93
CA ASN A 162 3.77 -7.18 9.71
C ASN A 162 3.55 -6.40 10.99
N LEU A 163 3.72 -5.07 10.90
CA LEU A 163 3.45 -4.15 12.00
C LEU A 163 2.19 -3.35 11.67
N THR A 164 1.16 -3.49 12.49
CA THR A 164 -0.02 -2.61 12.42
C THR A 164 0.20 -1.40 13.32
N VAL A 165 0.11 -0.21 12.74
CA VAL A 165 0.29 1.07 13.43
C VAL A 165 -1.08 1.73 13.66
N ASP A 166 -1.31 2.27 14.85
CA ASP A 166 -2.59 2.85 15.30
C ASP A 166 -3.00 4.15 14.60
N ASP A 167 -2.14 4.65 13.71
CA ASP A 167 -2.29 5.91 13.01
C ASP A 167 -1.99 5.70 11.54
N TRP A 168 -2.50 6.58 10.69
CA TRP A 168 -2.23 6.60 9.26
C TRP A 168 -1.29 7.75 8.88
N ALA A 169 -0.35 7.46 8.00
CA ALA A 169 0.57 8.41 7.42
C ALA A 169 0.80 8.13 5.94
N PRO A 170 1.19 9.13 5.14
CA PRO A 170 1.58 8.87 3.77
C PRO A 170 2.88 8.05 3.67
N ALA A 171 3.76 8.08 4.67
CA ALA A 171 4.95 7.23 4.72
C ALA A 171 5.43 7.04 6.17
N TYR A 172 6.23 5.98 6.37
CA TYR A 172 6.88 5.70 7.65
C TYR A 172 8.38 5.52 7.42
N GLU A 173 9.18 6.06 8.32
CA GLU A 173 10.60 5.73 8.43
C GLU A 173 10.76 4.66 9.53
N VAL A 174 11.31 3.51 9.16
CA VAL A 174 11.68 2.45 10.09
C VAL A 174 13.15 2.61 10.43
N ARG A 175 13.45 2.77 11.71
CA ARG A 175 14.81 2.93 12.23
C ARG A 175 15.22 1.72 13.06
N TRP A 176 16.49 1.35 12.96
CA TRP A 176 17.08 0.31 13.80
C TRP A 176 18.56 0.61 14.02
N ARG A 177 19.16 -0.10 14.98
CA ARG A 177 20.58 0.00 15.28
C ARG A 177 21.23 -1.36 15.17
N ASP A 178 22.37 -1.43 14.48
CA ASP A 178 23.25 -2.59 14.43
C ASP A 178 24.66 -2.15 14.80
N GLU A 179 25.32 -2.83 15.75
CA GLU A 179 26.70 -2.54 16.19
C GLU A 179 27.03 -1.02 16.34
N GLN A 180 26.12 -0.26 16.97
CA GLN A 180 26.16 1.21 17.15
C GLN A 180 25.87 2.07 15.91
N VAL A 181 25.71 1.49 14.72
CA VAL A 181 25.31 2.18 13.51
C VAL A 181 23.78 2.29 13.46
N GLU A 182 23.28 3.51 13.27
CA GLU A 182 21.86 3.74 13.03
C GLU A 182 21.54 3.59 11.54
N HIS A 183 20.47 2.86 11.26
CA HIS A 183 19.98 2.61 9.93
C HIS A 183 18.53 3.05 9.82
N SER A 184 18.11 3.44 8.62
CA SER A 184 16.71 3.68 8.35
C SER A 184 16.31 3.36 6.91
N VAL A 185 15.03 3.04 6.74
CA VAL A 185 14.37 2.96 5.42
C VAL A 185 13.00 3.59 5.49
N VAL A 186 12.58 4.23 4.40
CA VAL A 186 11.25 4.78 4.23
C VAL A 186 10.39 3.80 3.45
N ILE A 187 9.24 3.47 4.02
CA ILE A 187 8.30 2.49 3.48
C ILE A 187 6.90 3.09 3.33
N PRO A 188 6.08 2.60 2.38
CA PRO A 188 4.71 3.03 2.28
C PRO A 188 3.89 2.47 3.45
N PRO A 189 2.73 3.09 3.73
CA PRO A 189 1.86 2.65 4.81
C PRO A 189 1.18 1.30 4.55
N ARG A 190 1.20 0.84 3.28
CA ARG A 190 0.77 -0.49 2.82
C ARG A 190 1.53 -0.86 1.54
N VAL A 191 1.91 -2.12 1.40
CA VAL A 191 2.62 -2.58 0.20
C VAL A 191 1.66 -3.13 -0.87
N ASP A 192 0.51 -3.66 -0.48
CA ASP A 192 -0.55 -4.06 -1.43
C ASP A 192 -1.05 -2.91 -2.34
N ALA A 193 -0.86 -1.65 -1.92
CA ALA A 193 -1.15 -0.45 -2.71
C ALA A 193 -0.34 -0.35 -4.01
N PHE A 194 0.72 -1.17 -4.17
CA PHE A 194 1.43 -1.35 -5.45
C PHE A 194 0.61 -2.11 -6.51
N PHE A 195 -0.38 -2.90 -6.07
CA PHE A 195 -1.18 -3.81 -6.92
C PHE A 195 -2.64 -3.40 -6.99
N GLU A 196 -3.19 -2.84 -5.91
CA GLU A 196 -4.61 -2.48 -5.79
C GLU A 196 -4.79 -1.03 -5.32
N ARG A 197 -5.84 -0.35 -5.80
CA ARG A 197 -6.15 1.03 -5.40
C ARG A 197 -7.31 1.06 -4.42
N ASP A 198 -7.02 0.74 -3.18
CA ASP A 198 -7.97 0.88 -2.09
C ASP A 198 -7.92 2.28 -1.45
N PRO A 199 -9.03 2.72 -0.83
CA PRO A 199 -9.00 3.89 0.04
C PRO A 199 -8.04 3.67 1.22
N ALA A 200 -7.42 4.75 1.70
CA ALA A 200 -6.53 4.71 2.85
C ALA A 200 -7.29 4.26 4.12
N PRO A 201 -6.90 3.14 4.75
CA PRO A 201 -7.49 2.72 6.03
C PRO A 201 -7.11 3.69 7.17
N SER A 202 -7.73 3.51 8.34
CA SER A 202 -7.39 4.27 9.55
C SER A 202 -6.07 3.85 10.20
N THR A 203 -5.53 2.68 9.83
CA THR A 203 -4.29 2.10 10.39
C THR A 203 -3.35 1.72 9.26
N ALA A 204 -2.05 1.94 9.44
CA ALA A 204 -1.05 1.43 8.50
C ALA A 204 -0.70 -0.05 8.79
N ARG A 205 -0.30 -0.79 7.75
CA ARG A 205 0.25 -2.14 7.83
C ARG A 205 1.61 -2.15 7.15
N LEU A 206 2.67 -2.14 7.95
CA LEU A 206 4.04 -2.13 7.49
C LEU A 206 4.52 -3.57 7.31
N GLU A 207 4.78 -3.97 6.07
CA GLU A 207 5.21 -5.34 5.73
C GLU A 207 6.73 -5.35 5.58
N LEU A 208 7.43 -5.89 6.59
CA LEU A 208 8.89 -5.91 6.67
C LEU A 208 9.42 -7.29 6.29
N GLY A 209 10.08 -7.40 5.13
CA GLY A 209 10.64 -8.67 4.65
C GLY A 209 10.57 -8.77 3.14
N HIS A 210 10.13 -9.92 2.62
CA HIS A 210 9.89 -10.13 1.19
C HIS A 210 8.39 -10.11 0.88
N VAL A 211 7.95 -9.22 -0.01
CA VAL A 211 6.54 -9.10 -0.42
C VAL A 211 6.37 -9.51 -1.88
N SER A 212 5.69 -10.62 -2.09
CA SER A 212 5.21 -11.13 -3.38
C SER A 212 6.23 -10.93 -4.53
N CYS A 213 5.81 -10.31 -5.64
CA CYS A 213 6.68 -9.97 -6.76
C CYS A 213 7.34 -8.60 -6.64
N LEU A 214 7.08 -7.88 -5.55
CA LEU A 214 7.70 -6.60 -5.29
C LEU A 214 9.15 -6.79 -4.82
N GLY A 215 9.40 -7.81 -3.99
CA GLY A 215 10.73 -8.16 -3.48
C GLY A 215 10.96 -7.71 -2.04
N GLN A 216 12.23 -7.49 -1.68
CA GLN A 216 12.66 -7.20 -0.31
C GLN A 216 12.35 -5.75 0.12
N THR A 217 11.34 -5.56 0.96
CA THR A 217 10.95 -4.26 1.54
C THR A 217 11.73 -3.89 2.80
N PHE A 218 12.36 -4.86 3.44
CA PHE A 218 13.21 -4.66 4.61
C PHE A 218 14.11 -5.89 4.80
N GLU A 219 15.43 -5.72 4.96
CA GLU A 219 16.39 -6.83 5.05
C GLU A 219 16.95 -6.93 6.46
N PHE A 220 16.78 -8.10 7.08
CA PHE A 220 17.27 -8.39 8.43
C PHE A 220 17.37 -9.89 8.65
N THR A 221 18.51 -10.33 9.18
CA THR A 221 18.86 -11.75 9.40
C THR A 221 18.82 -12.16 10.87
N ASN A 222 18.78 -11.19 11.77
CA ASN A 222 18.69 -11.33 13.21
C ASN A 222 17.50 -10.57 13.76
N THR A 223 17.14 -10.87 15.00
CA THR A 223 16.17 -10.08 15.75
C THR A 223 16.69 -8.65 15.93
N LEU A 224 15.85 -7.67 15.60
CA LEU A 224 16.16 -6.25 15.69
C LEU A 224 15.23 -5.53 16.65
N GLU A 225 15.76 -4.48 17.28
CA GLU A 225 14.96 -3.45 17.93
C GLU A 225 14.65 -2.34 16.92
N LEU A 226 13.38 -2.19 16.56
CA LEU A 226 12.90 -1.23 15.59
C LEU A 226 12.18 -0.07 16.26
N ARG A 227 12.27 1.11 15.65
CA ARG A 227 11.44 2.28 15.96
C ARG A 227 10.79 2.77 14.68
N ILE A 228 9.62 3.39 14.82
CA ILE A 228 8.86 3.92 13.69
C ILE A 228 8.69 5.43 13.88
N VAL A 229 8.95 6.17 12.80
CA VAL A 229 8.68 7.59 12.68
C VAL A 229 7.66 7.79 11.58
N ARG A 230 6.57 8.50 11.88
CA ARG A 230 5.60 8.91 10.87
C ARG A 230 6.16 10.09 10.08
N LEU A 231 5.98 10.04 8.76
CA LEU A 231 6.26 11.15 7.86
C LEU A 231 4.95 11.77 7.38
N SER A 232 4.73 13.04 7.68
CA SER A 232 3.48 13.76 7.44
C SER A 232 3.43 14.44 6.07
N THR A 233 2.23 14.84 5.66
CA THR A 233 2.00 15.53 4.36
C THR A 233 2.61 16.92 4.28
N ASP A 234 3.13 17.51 5.35
CA ASP A 234 3.92 18.74 5.36
C ASP A 234 5.44 18.48 5.30
N GLY A 235 5.84 17.20 5.31
CA GLY A 235 7.22 16.76 5.38
C GLY A 235 7.79 16.68 6.80
N ALA A 236 6.98 16.94 7.83
CA ALA A 236 7.42 16.80 9.22
C ALA A 236 7.52 15.32 9.62
N ALA A 237 8.48 15.02 10.48
CA ALA A 237 8.61 13.74 11.16
C ALA A 237 7.95 13.83 12.55
N SER A 238 7.25 12.77 12.97
CA SER A 238 6.77 12.66 14.35
C SER A 238 7.90 12.32 15.33
N SER A 239 7.60 12.36 16.62
CA SER A 239 8.39 11.62 17.62
C SER A 239 8.43 10.13 17.29
N GLU A 240 9.55 9.49 17.66
CA GLU A 240 9.76 8.06 17.51
C GLU A 240 8.79 7.25 18.38
N SER A 241 8.31 6.13 17.86
CA SER A 241 7.61 5.13 18.66
C SER A 241 8.50 4.60 19.79
N SER A 242 7.86 3.99 20.79
CA SER A 242 8.59 3.07 21.67
C SER A 242 9.23 1.95 20.82
N PRO A 243 10.44 1.50 21.18
CA PRO A 243 11.11 0.43 20.46
C PRO A 243 10.31 -0.87 20.54
N ILE A 244 10.39 -1.67 19.47
CA ILE A 244 9.79 -3.00 19.37
C ILE A 244 10.82 -4.02 18.93
N THR A 245 10.76 -5.22 19.50
CA THR A 245 11.58 -6.35 19.04
C THR A 245 10.86 -7.10 17.91
N VAL A 246 11.53 -7.22 16.76
CA VAL A 246 11.03 -7.92 15.57
C VAL A 246 12.04 -8.98 15.15
N ALA A 247 11.60 -10.24 15.10
CA ALA A 247 12.39 -11.35 14.60
C ALA A 247 12.26 -11.45 13.08
N PRO A 248 13.27 -12.00 12.37
CA PRO A 248 13.15 -12.28 10.94
C PRO A 248 11.92 -13.15 10.66
N PRO A 249 11.19 -12.89 9.57
CA PRO A 249 10.02 -13.68 9.24
C PRO A 249 10.37 -15.15 9.01
N PRO A 250 9.48 -16.09 9.36
CA PRO A 250 9.70 -17.49 9.11
C PRO A 250 9.76 -17.75 7.60
N LYS A 251 10.74 -18.55 7.19
CA LYS A 251 10.89 -18.95 5.78
C LYS A 251 9.68 -19.76 5.34
N ALA A 252 9.19 -19.49 4.14
CA ALA A 252 8.11 -20.24 3.55
C ALA A 252 8.54 -21.71 3.42
N PRO A 253 7.64 -22.67 3.75
CA PRO A 253 7.95 -24.08 3.58
C PRO A 253 8.34 -24.34 2.12
N LYS A 254 9.41 -25.10 1.91
CA LYS A 254 9.79 -25.53 0.57
C LYS A 254 8.69 -26.45 0.05
N ASP A 255 8.09 -26.11 -1.10
CA ASP A 255 7.20 -27.02 -1.81
C ASP A 255 7.97 -28.33 -2.06
N LYS A 256 7.48 -29.43 -1.48
CA LYS A 256 7.93 -30.78 -1.87
C LYS A 256 7.31 -31.08 -3.24
N ARG A 257 7.95 -30.60 -4.30
CA ARG A 257 7.63 -31.01 -5.67
C ARG A 257 8.46 -32.22 -6.05
#